data_AF-A0AAU4TC64-F1
#
_entry.id   AF-A0AAU4TC64-F1
#
_cell.length_a   1.000
_cell.length_b   1.000
_cell.length_c   1.000
_cell.angle_alpha   90.00
_cell.angle_beta   90.00
_cell.angle_gamma   90.00
#
_symmetry.space_group_name_H-M   'P 1'
#
loop_
_entity.id
_entity.type
_entity.pdbx_description
1 polymer ?
#
loop_
_entity_poly.entity_id
_entity_poly.type
_entity_poly.pdbx_seq_one_letter_code
_entity_poly.pdbx_strand_id
1 'polypeptide(L)' 'MSSSLAAMPESMLNAAMAFAGKRYGVRCAAGLLSEDPSRFAEQIVGLLRDIVDAAEAEFRRLRDLG' A
#
# COMPACT_ATOMS: atom_id res chain seq x y z
N MET A 1 -9.71 -13.19 -23.31
CA MET A 1 -10.49 -13.86 -22.23
C MET A 1 -9.92 -13.38 -20.91
N SER A 2 -10.65 -12.51 -20.20
CA SER A 2 -10.20 -11.89 -18.95
C SER A 2 -10.87 -12.63 -17.79
N SER A 3 -10.25 -13.70 -17.30
CA SER A 3 -10.59 -14.31 -16.01
C SER A 3 -9.94 -13.46 -14.91
N SER A 4 -10.49 -12.25 -14.80
CA SER A 4 -10.04 -11.15 -13.96
C SER A 4 -10.46 -11.44 -12.53
N LEU A 5 -9.51 -11.65 -11.62
CA LEU A 5 -9.56 -11.61 -10.13
C LEU A 5 -10.81 -12.15 -9.38
N ALA A 6 -12.02 -11.82 -9.79
CA ALA A 6 -13.32 -12.27 -9.26
C ALA A 6 -13.55 -13.79 -9.29
N ALA A 7 -12.83 -14.55 -10.12
CA ALA A 7 -12.92 -16.02 -10.14
C ALA A 7 -11.89 -16.70 -9.20
N MET A 8 -11.00 -15.94 -8.57
CA MET A 8 -10.02 -16.50 -7.64
C MET A 8 -10.68 -16.78 -6.28
N PRO A 9 -10.35 -17.91 -5.62
CA PRO A 9 -10.71 -18.13 -4.23
C PRO A 9 -10.22 -16.97 -3.37
N GLU A 10 -11.02 -16.57 -2.39
CA GLU A 10 -10.74 -15.43 -1.51
C GLU A 10 -9.34 -15.50 -0.87
N SER A 11 -8.89 -16.69 -0.48
CA SER A 11 -7.55 -16.91 0.07
C SER A 11 -6.43 -16.58 -0.93
N MET A 12 -6.60 -16.90 -2.22
CA MET A 12 -5.66 -16.53 -3.28
C MET A 12 -5.70 -15.04 -3.57
N LEU A 13 -6.89 -14.43 -3.58
CA LEU A 13 -7.04 -12.99 -3.74
C LEU A 13 -6.33 -12.23 -2.61
N ASN A 14 -6.56 -12.64 -1.36
CA ASN A 14 -5.92 -12.04 -0.19
C ASN A 14 -4.40 -12.19 -0.22
N ALA A 15 -3.89 -13.37 -0.62
CA ALA A 15 -2.45 -13.58 -0.79
C ALA A 15 -1.86 -12.69 -1.89
N ALA A 16 -2.55 -12.55 -3.02
CA ALA A 16 -2.13 -11.69 -4.14
C ALA A 16 -2.12 -10.21 -3.73
N MET A 17 -3.16 -9.74 -3.05
CA MET A 17 -3.25 -8.37 -2.54
C MET A 17 -2.18 -8.08 -1.49
N ALA A 18 -1.93 -9.01 -0.57
CA ALA A 18 -0.85 -8.89 0.42
C ALA A 18 0.53 -8.82 -0.25
N PHE A 19 0.76 -9.62 -1.28
CA PHE A 19 2.01 -9.59 -2.05
C PHE A 19 2.17 -8.27 -2.81
N ALA A 20 1.13 -7.79 -3.48
CA ALA A 20 1.13 -6.50 -4.18
C ALA A 20 1.39 -5.34 -3.21
N GLY A 21 0.72 -5.33 -2.05
CA GLY A 21 0.94 -4.34 -0.99
C GLY A 21 2.38 -4.32 -0.48
N LYS A 22 3.00 -5.48 -0.26
CA LYS A 22 4.42 -5.59 0.14
C LYS A 22 5.35 -5.00 -0.92
N ARG A 23 5.16 -5.35 -2.20
CA ARG A 23 5.99 -4.79 -3.29
C ARG A 23 5.85 -3.29 -3.43
N TYR A 24 4.61 -2.78 -3.30
CA TYR A 24 4.35 -1.36 -3.35
C TYR A 24 5.03 -0.63 -2.18
N GLY A 25 4.89 -1.13 -0.95
CA GLY A 25 5.55 -0.59 0.23
C GLY A 25 7.08 -0.52 0.10
N VAL A 26 7.72 -1.57 -0.44
CA VAL A 26 9.17 -1.57 -0.73
C VAL A 26 9.55 -0.48 -1.73
N ARG A 27 8.75 -0.29 -2.79
CA ARG A 27 9.01 0.75 -3.78
C ARG A 27 8.85 2.15 -3.18
N CYS A 28 7.84 2.39 -2.34
CA CYS A 28 7.68 3.65 -1.62
C CYS A 28 8.86 3.90 -0.68
N ALA A 29 9.29 2.90 0.09
CA ALA A 29 10.47 3.00 0.95
C ALA A 29 11.74 3.38 0.15
N ALA A 30 11.95 2.76 -1.01
CA ALA A 30 13.07 3.08 -1.89
C ALA A 30 13.00 4.52 -2.44
N GLY A 31 11.79 5.01 -2.75
CA GLY A 31 11.59 6.41 -3.15
C GLY A 31 11.96 7.38 -2.02
N LEU A 32 11.45 7.13 -0.81
CA LEU A 32 11.77 7.93 0.37
C LEU A 32 13.27 7.93 0.70
N LEU A 33 13.95 6.78 0.58
CA LEU A 33 15.40 6.73 0.79
C LEU A 33 16.16 7.45 -0.34
N SER A 34 15.63 7.47 -1.56
CA SER A 34 16.27 8.18 -2.68
C SER A 34 16.14 9.70 -2.55
N GLU A 35 15.03 10.19 -1.97
CA GLU A 35 14.83 11.61 -1.67
C GLU A 35 15.80 12.11 -0.59
N ASP A 36 16.05 11.30 0.42
CA ASP A 36 16.99 11.59 1.50
C ASP A 36 17.68 10.30 1.98
N PRO A 37 18.90 10.02 1.48
CA PRO A 37 19.66 8.83 1.85
C PRO A 37 20.10 8.78 3.32
N SER A 38 19.98 9.88 4.07
CA SER A 38 20.34 9.93 5.49
C SER A 38 19.23 9.41 6.42
N ARG A 39 18.02 9.18 5.88
CA ARG A 39 16.87 8.69 6.64
C ARG A 39 17.17 7.33 7.26
N PHE A 40 16.89 7.22 8.56
CA PHE A 40 16.90 5.94 9.26
C PHE A 40 15.63 5.14 8.96
N ALA A 41 15.72 3.82 9.14
CA ALA A 41 14.60 2.92 8.88
C ALA A 41 13.32 3.33 9.63
N GLU A 42 13.43 3.80 10.88
CA GLU A 42 12.30 4.27 11.69
C GLU A 42 11.58 5.46 11.06
N GLN A 43 12.32 6.41 10.50
CA GLN A 43 11.74 7.59 9.82
C GLN A 43 11.01 7.18 8.55
N ILE A 44 11.58 6.24 7.77
CA ILE A 44 10.94 5.70 6.58
C ILE A 44 9.64 4.97 6.97
N VAL A 45 9.66 4.16 8.04
CA VAL A 45 8.46 3.48 8.53
C VAL A 45 7.40 4.47 9.01
N GLY A 46 7.80 5.55 9.69
CA GLY A 46 6.90 6.64 10.08
C GLY A 46 6.18 7.25 8.87
N LEU A 47 6.94 7.67 7.86
CA LEU A 47 6.39 8.26 6.64
C LEU A 47 5.46 7.30 5.88
N LEU A 48 5.80 6.01 5.83
CA LEU A 48 4.92 5.01 5.22
C LEU A 48 3.59 4.85 5.98
N ARG A 49 3.61 4.96 7.31
CA ARG A 49 2.36 4.94 8.12
C ARG A 49 1.52 6.18 7.83
N ASP A 50 2.14 7.36 7.78
CA ASP A 50 1.42 8.60 7.46
C ASP A 50 0.74 8.52 6.08
N ILE A 51 1.40 7.93 5.08
CA ILE A 51 0.83 7.68 3.75
C ILE A 51 -0.38 6.74 3.83
N VAL A 52 -0.28 5.66 4.61
CA VAL A 52 -1.39 4.69 4.80
C VAL A 52 -2.56 5.34 5.51
N ASP A 53 -2.32 6.10 6.58
CA ASP A 53 -3.36 6.79 7.34
C ASP A 53 -4.08 7.83 6.48
N ALA A 54 -3.33 8.59 5.67
CA ALA A 54 -3.90 9.55 4.71
C ALA A 54 -4.78 8.85 3.65
N ALA A 55 -4.30 7.75 3.07
CA ALA A 55 -5.05 6.96 2.10
C ALA A 55 -6.32 6.35 2.72
N GLU A 56 -6.25 5.87 3.96
CA GLU A 56 -7.41 5.35 4.68
C GLU A 56 -8.43 6.45 4.99
N ALA A 57 -7.96 7.63 5.42
CA ALA A 57 -8.83 8.77 5.67
C ALA A 57 -9.56 9.22 4.39
N GLU A 58 -8.85 9.29 3.26
CA GLU A 58 -9.44 9.58 1.95
C GLU A 58 -10.46 8.52 1.54
N PHE A 59 -10.13 7.24 1.69
CA PHE A 59 -11.05 6.14 1.39
C PHE A 59 -12.34 6.22 2.22
N ARG A 60 -12.23 6.43 3.54
CA ARG A 60 -13.39 6.59 4.41
C ARG A 60 -14.25 7.79 3.98
N ARG A 61 -13.62 8.93 3.69
CA ARG A 61 -14.30 10.12 3.19
C ARG A 61 -15.07 9.83 1.90
N LEU A 62 -14.49 9.11 0.95
CA LEU A 62 -15.15 8.75 -0.30
C LEU A 62 -16.31 7.77 -0.10
N ARG A 63 -16.15 6.81 0.83
CA ARG A 63 -17.21 5.85 1.19
C ARG A 63 -18.40 6.53 1.86
N ASP A 64 -18.15 7.50 2.73
CA ASP A 64 -19.21 8.20 3.47
C ASP A 64 -19.93 9.27 2.61
N LEU A 65 -19.48 9.49 1.37
CA LEU A 65 -20.12 10.35 0.36
C LEU A 65 -21.05 9.59 -0.62
N GLY A 66 -21.12 8.27 -0.51
CA GLY A 66 -21.99 7.40 -1.33
C GLY A 66 -23.11 6.77 -0.52
#